data_AF-A0AA42BFU5-F1
#
_entry.id   AF-A0AA42BFU5-F1
#
_cell.length_a   1.000
_cell.length_b   1.000
_cell.length_c   1.000
_cell.angle_alpha   90.00
_cell.angle_beta   90.00
_cell.angle_gamma   90.00
#
_symmetry.space_group_name_H-M   'P 1'
#
loop_
_entity.id
_entity.type
_entity.pdbx_description
1 polymer ?
#
loop_
_entity_poly.entity_id
_entity_poly.type
_entity_poly.pdbx_seq_one_letter_code
_entity_poly.pdbx_strand_id
1 'polypeptide(L)'
;MDLSTAELRALLDITGHLHEASSCSVLDRPEVAEKLGSLLHFDLAAHIQWGRDGIHQTRPSALWGRDQAMRGEYQQYFHGVDSIAQCLTGSFEPVVIERKICRSDWGKSEYFTDFLCRHKAYPGISLRLPDANGMLLDYRFSTSDPNKRFGDRETLLLSLLKPHLLNAHQLRVIQEVGEVGAAADAGAHVPTFMLDGKSPPLPNAKARAIMIGLCMEERDALYQQLTEAANGSRHGQWKGFGFCVERLAAPDGPALGCRIHLIARGVGSSAWFQQQFGVTVREGEVCHLMLKGMSDKQIALALNMSYWTVRTHVGHIMKKIGVESRSAIGLAALEAGGSLK
;
A
#
# COMPACT_ATOMS: atom_id res chain seq x y z
N MET A 1 10.22 -13.06 22.78
CA MET A 1 10.30 -11.66 23.25
C MET A 1 8.88 -11.25 23.50
N ASP A 2 8.55 -10.97 24.75
CA ASP A 2 7.15 -10.78 25.16
C ASP A 2 6.84 -9.29 25.19
N LEU A 3 5.77 -8.89 24.50
CA LEU A 3 5.27 -7.51 24.54
C LEU A 3 4.55 -7.28 25.86
N SER A 4 4.81 -6.15 26.49
CA SER A 4 4.10 -5.71 27.67
C SER A 4 2.64 -5.37 27.35
N THR A 5 1.77 -5.45 28.36
CA THR A 5 0.37 -5.04 28.23
C THR A 5 0.22 -3.58 27.80
N ALA A 6 1.16 -2.70 28.20
CA ALA A 6 1.17 -1.31 27.79
C ALA A 6 1.45 -1.16 26.28
N GLU A 7 2.42 -1.91 25.75
CA GLU A 7 2.74 -1.91 24.31
C GLU A 7 1.61 -2.51 23.48
N LEU A 8 0.95 -3.57 23.96
CA LEU A 8 -0.21 -4.14 23.28
C LEU A 8 -1.38 -3.15 23.21
N ARG A 9 -1.64 -2.40 24.28
CA ARG A 9 -2.66 -1.33 24.27
C ARG A 9 -2.29 -0.21 23.31
N ALA A 10 -1.03 0.23 23.32
CA ALA A 10 -0.55 1.26 22.40
C ALA A 10 -0.64 0.81 20.94
N LEU A 11 -0.30 -0.45 20.64
CA LEU A 11 -0.47 -1.03 19.31
C LEU A 11 -1.95 -1.00 18.88
N LEU A 12 -2.86 -1.50 19.72
CA LEU A 12 -4.29 -1.50 19.40
C LEU A 12 -4.82 -0.09 19.11
N ASP A 13 -4.47 0.87 19.97
CA ASP A 13 -4.83 2.28 19.82
C ASP A 13 -4.29 2.90 18.51
N ILE A 14 -3.00 2.71 18.20
CA ILE A 14 -2.40 3.16 16.95
C ILE A 14 -3.07 2.49 15.74
N THR A 15 -3.32 1.18 15.79
CA THR A 15 -3.96 0.48 14.67
C THR A 15 -5.40 0.93 14.43
N GLY A 16 -6.11 1.36 15.47
CA GLY A 16 -7.43 1.99 15.35
C GLY A 16 -7.35 3.24 14.48
N HIS A 17 -6.44 4.16 14.82
CA HIS A 17 -6.21 5.39 14.06
C HIS A 17 -5.72 5.13 12.63
N LEU A 18 -4.85 4.13 12.41
CA LEU A 18 -4.36 3.79 11.07
C LEU A 18 -5.45 3.20 10.15
N HIS A 19 -6.59 2.78 10.71
CA HIS A 19 -7.72 2.27 9.94
C HIS A 19 -8.81 3.34 9.72
N GLU A 20 -8.64 4.54 10.26
CA GLU A 20 -9.48 5.70 9.92
C GLU A 20 -9.00 6.32 8.61
N ALA A 21 -9.95 6.65 7.73
CA ALA A 21 -9.61 7.27 6.45
C ALA A 21 -9.14 8.72 6.65
N SER A 22 -8.02 9.08 6.02
CA SER A 22 -7.41 10.41 6.11
C SER A 22 -6.68 10.75 4.82
N SER A 23 -6.78 12.01 4.38
CA SER A 23 -6.06 12.54 3.23
C SER A 23 -4.61 12.91 3.55
N CYS A 24 -4.27 13.00 4.84
CA CYS A 24 -2.93 13.29 5.34
C CYS A 24 -2.02 12.04 5.36
N SER A 25 -0.70 12.23 5.29
CA SER A 25 0.23 11.13 5.62
C SER A 25 0.10 10.73 7.09
N VAL A 26 0.48 9.50 7.43
CA VAL A 26 0.57 9.03 8.82
C VAL A 26 1.44 9.97 9.66
N LEU A 27 2.53 10.51 9.10
CA LEU A 27 3.43 11.44 9.80
C LEU A 27 2.90 12.88 9.88
N ASP A 28 1.91 13.23 9.06
CA ASP A 28 1.24 14.54 9.10
C ASP A 28 0.04 14.55 10.06
N ARG A 29 -0.21 13.43 10.76
CA ARG A 29 -1.23 13.26 11.82
C ARG A 29 -0.53 13.29 13.18
N PRO A 30 -0.51 14.44 13.90
CA PRO A 30 0.27 14.58 15.12
C PRO A 30 -0.05 13.52 16.17
N GLU A 31 -1.34 13.20 16.36
CA GLU A 31 -1.74 12.19 17.35
C GLU A 31 -1.16 10.80 17.06
N VAL A 32 -1.03 10.43 15.77
CA VAL A 32 -0.51 9.12 15.36
C VAL A 32 1.02 9.13 15.39
N ALA A 33 1.65 10.20 14.91
CA ALA A 33 3.10 10.34 14.91
C ALA A 33 3.69 10.33 16.33
N GLU A 34 3.04 11.02 17.29
CA GLU A 34 3.44 11.01 18.70
C GLU A 34 3.31 9.63 19.35
N LYS A 35 2.19 8.93 19.11
CA LYS A 35 1.98 7.57 19.63
C LYS A 35 3.01 6.59 19.04
N LEU A 36 3.27 6.67 17.73
CA LEU A 36 4.32 5.88 17.08
C LEU A 36 5.71 6.20 17.66
N GLY A 37 6.04 7.48 17.86
CA GLY A 37 7.30 7.92 18.45
C GLY A 37 7.49 7.40 19.86
N SER A 38 6.42 7.41 20.66
CA SER A 38 6.41 6.86 22.02
C SER A 38 6.60 5.34 22.03
N LEU A 39 5.93 4.60 21.14
CA LEU A 39 5.99 3.14 21.09
C LEU A 39 7.34 2.62 20.55
N LEU A 40 7.79 3.19 19.43
CA LEU A 40 9.03 2.82 18.72
C LEU A 40 10.25 3.59 19.20
N HIS A 41 10.07 4.50 20.16
CA HIS A 41 11.12 5.28 20.80
C HIS A 41 11.93 6.20 19.85
N PHE A 42 11.31 6.70 18.78
CA PHE A 42 11.90 7.69 17.88
C PHE A 42 11.43 9.12 18.21
N ASP A 43 12.23 10.12 17.85
CA ASP A 43 11.86 11.54 17.91
C ASP A 43 11.94 12.24 16.54
N LEU A 44 12.37 11.51 15.50
CA LEU A 44 12.27 11.93 14.11
C LEU A 44 11.69 10.80 13.26
N ALA A 45 10.87 11.16 12.28
CA ALA A 45 10.47 10.21 11.25
C ALA A 45 10.36 10.89 9.89
N ALA A 46 10.67 10.16 8.83
CA ALA A 46 10.42 10.58 7.47
C ALA A 46 9.67 9.49 6.70
N HIS A 47 8.84 9.90 5.76
CA HIS A 47 8.15 9.02 4.83
C HIS A 47 8.41 9.51 3.41
N ILE A 48 9.14 8.71 2.64
CA ILE A 48 9.53 9.02 1.26
C ILE A 48 8.75 8.10 0.32
N GLN A 49 8.21 8.66 -0.76
CA GLN A 49 7.51 7.91 -1.78
C GLN A 49 8.36 7.84 -3.05
N TRP A 50 8.87 6.64 -3.34
CA TRP A 50 9.68 6.36 -4.51
C TRP A 50 8.80 5.85 -5.65
N GLY A 51 9.14 6.28 -6.87
CA GLY A 51 8.60 5.78 -8.13
C GLY A 51 8.90 4.30 -8.33
N ARG A 52 8.35 3.73 -9.41
CA ARG A 52 8.53 2.32 -9.76
C ARG A 52 9.98 1.90 -9.99
N ASP A 53 10.85 2.83 -10.39
CA ASP A 53 12.28 2.57 -10.52
C ASP A 53 13.00 2.43 -9.17
N GLY A 54 12.35 2.82 -8.07
CA GLY A 54 12.92 2.84 -6.73
C GLY A 54 14.02 3.89 -6.55
N ILE A 55 14.18 4.82 -7.50
CA ILE A 55 15.25 5.81 -7.54
C ILE A 55 14.68 7.23 -7.48
N HIS A 56 13.62 7.52 -8.22
CA HIS A 56 13.07 8.88 -8.26
C HIS A 56 11.98 9.06 -7.21
N GLN A 57 11.93 10.23 -6.56
CA GLN A 57 10.83 10.60 -5.68
C GLN A 57 9.66 11.11 -6.51
N THR A 58 8.46 10.63 -6.23
CA THR A 58 7.25 11.09 -6.95
C THR A 58 6.53 12.22 -6.24
N ARG A 59 6.79 12.41 -4.94
CA ARG A 59 6.13 13.42 -4.10
C ARG A 59 7.06 13.92 -3.00
N PRO A 60 6.84 15.14 -2.47
CA PRO A 60 7.56 15.62 -1.29
C PRO A 60 7.39 14.66 -0.11
N SER A 61 8.48 14.39 0.60
CA SER A 61 8.47 13.49 1.74
C SER A 61 7.74 14.12 2.94
N ALA A 62 6.98 13.32 3.70
CA ALA A 62 6.47 13.77 5.00
C ALA A 62 7.59 13.68 6.03
N LEU A 63 7.65 14.64 6.96
CA LEU A 63 8.72 14.74 7.95
C LEU A 63 8.14 15.13 9.31
N TRP A 64 8.50 14.35 10.33
CA TRP A 64 8.13 14.56 11.72
C TRP A 64 9.37 14.85 12.56
N GLY A 65 9.25 15.83 13.48
CA GLY A 65 10.30 16.19 14.43
C GLY A 65 11.40 17.10 13.88
N ARG A 66 11.32 17.54 12.61
CA ARG A 66 12.28 18.46 11.96
C ARG A 66 11.57 19.44 11.02
N ASP A 67 12.29 20.46 10.59
CA ASP A 67 11.76 21.57 9.81
C ASP A 67 11.68 21.27 8.29
N GLN A 68 10.98 22.16 7.59
CA GLN A 68 10.84 22.07 6.14
C GLN A 68 12.16 22.33 5.40
N ALA A 69 13.14 23.00 6.04
CA ALA A 69 14.44 23.28 5.43
C ALA A 69 15.24 21.97 5.26
N MET A 70 15.31 21.12 6.29
CA MET A 70 15.91 19.79 6.20
C MET A 70 15.31 18.96 5.06
N ARG A 71 13.97 18.98 4.92
CA ARG A 71 13.28 18.28 3.82
C ARG A 71 13.70 18.83 2.45
N GLY A 72 13.76 20.16 2.31
CA GLY A 72 14.17 20.82 1.08
C GLY A 72 15.60 20.46 0.68
N GLU A 73 16.53 20.50 1.62
CA GLU A 73 17.94 20.11 1.40
C GLU A 73 18.06 18.64 0.97
N TYR A 74 17.29 17.75 1.61
CA TYR A 74 17.26 16.34 1.22
C TYR A 74 16.81 16.16 -0.24
N GLN A 75 15.70 16.79 -0.60
CA GLN A 75 15.13 16.67 -1.93
C GLN A 75 16.01 17.29 -3.02
N GLN A 76 16.70 18.40 -2.73
CA GLN A 76 17.53 19.10 -3.70
C GLN A 76 18.84 18.37 -4.01
N TYR A 77 19.43 17.72 -3.00
CA TYR A 77 20.77 17.16 -3.14
C TYR A 77 20.89 15.78 -2.51
N PHE A 78 20.68 15.67 -1.20
CA PHE A 78 21.10 14.48 -0.45
C PHE A 78 20.37 13.18 -0.83
N HIS A 79 19.20 13.24 -1.45
CA HIS A 79 18.51 12.06 -2.00
C HIS A 79 19.36 11.26 -3.01
N GLY A 80 20.29 11.91 -3.73
CA GLY A 80 21.13 11.28 -4.75
C GLY A 80 22.35 10.58 -4.16
N VAL A 81 22.74 10.94 -2.94
CA VAL A 81 23.89 10.37 -2.21
C VAL A 81 23.46 9.59 -0.96
N ASP A 82 22.17 9.29 -0.84
CA ASP A 82 21.58 8.61 0.31
C ASP A 82 22.00 7.12 0.37
N SER A 83 23.03 6.86 1.16
CA SER A 83 23.51 5.49 1.44
C SER A 83 22.49 4.59 2.16
N ILE A 84 21.47 5.15 2.83
CA ILE A 84 20.40 4.38 3.48
C ILE A 84 19.44 3.82 2.43
N ALA A 85 18.99 4.64 1.47
CA ALA A 85 18.15 4.16 0.37
C ALA A 85 18.80 2.98 -0.37
N GLN A 86 20.10 3.08 -0.62
CA GLN A 86 20.88 2.03 -1.30
C GLN A 86 20.89 0.73 -0.51
N CYS A 87 21.18 0.77 0.80
CA CYS A 87 21.25 -0.46 1.63
C CYS A 87 19.89 -1.11 1.89
N LEU A 88 18.82 -0.34 1.77
CA LEU A 88 17.47 -0.84 1.91
C LEU A 88 17.00 -1.59 0.67
N THR A 89 17.66 -1.44 -0.50
CA THR A 89 17.24 -2.05 -1.77
C THR A 89 16.97 -3.56 -1.64
N GLY A 90 15.87 -4.01 -2.27
CA GLY A 90 15.36 -5.39 -2.14
C GLY A 90 14.80 -5.81 -0.77
N SER A 91 14.89 -4.98 0.28
CA SER A 91 14.40 -5.32 1.64
C SER A 91 13.00 -4.74 1.89
N PHE A 92 12.09 -5.57 2.39
CA PHE A 92 10.71 -5.20 2.73
C PHE A 92 10.33 -5.53 4.18
N GLU A 93 11.22 -6.18 4.93
CA GLU A 93 11.08 -6.34 6.38
C GLU A 93 11.70 -5.12 7.09
N PRO A 94 11.32 -4.84 8.35
CA PRO A 94 11.97 -3.81 9.12
C PRO A 94 13.49 -4.04 9.20
N VAL A 95 14.25 -2.99 8.90
CA VAL A 95 15.72 -3.03 8.89
C VAL A 95 16.24 -2.05 9.93
N VAL A 96 16.95 -2.57 10.93
CA VAL A 96 17.80 -1.76 11.80
C VAL A 96 19.04 -1.38 11.00
N ILE A 97 19.21 -0.08 10.74
CA ILE A 97 20.16 0.35 9.70
C ILE A 97 21.61 0.09 10.11
N GLU A 98 21.93 0.22 11.39
CA GLU A 98 23.27 -0.08 11.93
C GLU A 98 23.68 -1.56 11.77
N ARG A 99 22.73 -2.48 11.51
CA ARG A 99 23.06 -3.88 11.19
C ARG A 99 23.49 -4.07 9.74
N LYS A 100 23.15 -3.14 8.86
CA LYS A 100 23.49 -3.19 7.43
C LYS A 100 24.70 -2.35 7.07
N ILE A 101 24.93 -1.25 7.78
CA ILE A 101 26.07 -0.38 7.52
C ILE A 101 26.83 -0.16 8.82
N CYS A 102 28.12 -0.49 8.82
CA CYS A 102 28.98 -0.27 9.96
C CYS A 102 29.18 1.24 10.20
N ARG A 103 29.17 1.67 11.47
CA ARG A 103 29.38 3.07 11.86
C ARG A 103 30.68 3.67 11.32
N SER A 104 31.75 2.86 11.20
CA SER A 104 33.04 3.30 10.67
C SER A 104 33.00 3.66 9.18
N ASP A 105 32.12 3.03 8.42
CA ASP A 105 31.95 3.30 6.99
C ASP A 105 30.93 4.41 6.77
N TRP A 106 29.95 4.53 7.67
CA TRP A 106 29.01 5.64 7.70
C TRP A 106 29.63 6.99 8.01
N GLY A 107 30.55 7.06 8.96
CA GLY A 107 31.24 8.31 9.28
C GLY A 107 32.04 8.91 8.12
N LYS A 108 32.16 8.19 6.98
CA LYS A 108 32.86 8.63 5.78
C LYS A 108 31.91 9.06 4.65
N SER A 109 30.60 8.83 4.79
CA SER A 109 29.65 9.24 3.75
C SER A 109 29.23 10.69 3.95
N GLU A 110 29.20 11.44 2.85
CA GLU A 110 28.71 12.82 2.81
C GLU A 110 27.30 12.93 3.39
N TYR A 111 26.42 11.97 3.06
CA TYR A 111 25.08 11.94 3.61
C TYR A 111 25.04 11.86 5.13
N PHE A 112 25.94 11.10 5.74
CA PHE A 112 25.99 11.00 7.19
C PHE A 112 26.59 12.26 7.82
N THR A 113 27.76 12.70 7.35
CA THR A 113 28.51 13.80 7.96
C THR A 113 27.83 15.15 7.74
N ASP A 114 27.37 15.41 6.52
CA ASP A 114 26.98 16.76 6.09
C ASP A 114 25.47 16.97 6.18
N PHE A 115 24.69 15.89 6.31
CA PHE A 115 23.24 15.94 6.48
C PHE A 115 22.78 15.36 7.83
N LEU A 116 22.94 14.05 8.05
CA LEU A 116 22.35 13.40 9.24
C LEU A 116 22.94 13.94 10.56
N CYS A 117 24.26 14.08 10.67
CA CYS A 117 24.89 14.64 11.86
C CYS A 117 24.50 16.10 12.11
N ARG A 118 24.50 16.93 11.07
CA ARG A 118 24.12 18.35 11.16
C ARG A 118 22.68 18.54 11.66
N HIS A 119 21.76 17.72 11.18
CA HIS A 119 20.36 17.75 11.64
C HIS A 119 20.08 16.90 12.88
N LYS A 120 21.10 16.26 13.47
CA LYS A 120 20.95 15.29 14.57
C LYS A 120 19.85 14.27 14.25
N ALA A 121 19.93 13.65 13.08
CA ALA A 121 18.96 12.69 12.57
C ALA A 121 19.63 11.30 12.49
N TYR A 122 20.03 10.77 13.64
CA TYR A 122 20.71 9.49 13.69
C TYR A 122 19.75 8.35 13.31
N PRO A 123 20.08 7.58 12.28
CA PRO A 123 19.17 6.58 11.73
C PRO A 123 18.96 5.42 12.70
N GLY A 124 17.70 5.00 12.84
CA GLY A 124 17.31 3.90 13.71
C GLY A 124 16.88 2.68 12.90
N ILE A 125 15.59 2.64 12.58
CA ILE A 125 14.94 1.53 11.89
C ILE A 125 14.16 2.06 10.68
N SER A 126 14.13 1.31 9.59
CA SER A 126 13.33 1.66 8.42
C SER A 126 12.47 0.50 7.94
N LEU A 127 11.35 0.81 7.31
CA LEU A 127 10.42 -0.15 6.74
C LEU A 127 10.01 0.33 5.35
N ARG A 128 10.17 -0.55 4.37
CA ARG A 128 9.68 -0.30 3.01
C ARG A 128 8.43 -1.11 2.72
N LEU A 129 7.41 -0.44 2.21
CA LEU A 129 6.11 -1.02 1.87
C LEU A 129 5.89 -0.92 0.36
N PRO A 130 5.64 -2.05 -0.33
CA PRO A 130 5.20 -2.00 -1.72
C PRO A 130 3.73 -1.57 -1.79
N ASP A 131 3.43 -0.63 -2.66
CA ASP A 131 2.07 -0.22 -3.02
C ASP A 131 1.59 -0.98 -4.27
N ALA A 132 0.28 -1.14 -4.39
CA ALA A 132 -0.43 -1.76 -5.51
C ALA A 132 -0.06 -1.19 -6.88
N ASN A 133 0.27 0.11 -6.93
CA ASN A 133 0.65 0.83 -8.15
C ASN A 133 2.14 0.69 -8.50
N GLY A 134 2.89 -0.14 -7.76
CA GLY A 134 4.33 -0.31 -7.92
C GLY A 134 5.15 0.79 -7.25
N MET A 135 4.50 1.69 -6.52
CA MET A 135 5.14 2.71 -5.69
C MET A 135 5.77 2.06 -4.46
N LEU A 136 6.86 2.64 -3.96
CA LEU A 136 7.53 2.17 -2.75
C LEU A 136 7.46 3.26 -1.68
N LEU A 137 6.86 2.92 -0.54
CA LEU A 137 6.82 3.80 0.63
C LEU A 137 7.99 3.44 1.52
N ASP A 138 8.81 4.41 1.88
CA ASP A 138 9.98 4.24 2.73
C ASP A 138 9.79 5.04 4.01
N TYR A 139 9.43 4.34 5.09
CA TYR A 139 9.33 4.89 6.44
C TYR A 139 10.67 4.77 7.13
N ARG A 140 11.20 5.90 7.61
CA ARG A 140 12.47 5.98 8.32
C ARG A 140 12.26 6.58 9.69
N PHE A 141 12.54 5.82 10.73
CA PHE A 141 12.44 6.24 12.12
C PHE A 141 13.85 6.46 12.66
N SER A 142 14.10 7.68 13.12
CA SER A 142 15.43 8.19 13.50
C SER A 142 15.37 8.89 14.85
N THR A 143 16.54 9.21 15.40
CA THR A 143 16.63 9.83 16.71
C THR A 143 17.66 10.94 16.79
N SER A 144 17.44 11.93 17.67
CA SER A 144 18.43 12.96 17.97
C SER A 144 19.52 12.52 18.94
N ASP A 145 19.32 11.41 19.64
CA ASP A 145 20.30 10.86 20.58
C ASP A 145 21.25 9.85 19.89
N PRO A 146 22.54 10.16 19.73
CA PRO A 146 23.50 9.25 19.08
C PRO A 146 23.77 7.96 19.88
N ASN A 147 23.37 7.91 21.16
CA ASN A 147 23.55 6.76 22.04
C ASN A 147 22.35 5.81 22.01
N LYS A 148 21.22 6.27 21.48
CA LYS A 148 20.02 5.43 21.37
C LYS A 148 20.20 4.36 20.31
N ARG A 149 19.64 3.18 20.59
CA ARG A 149 19.72 2.00 19.71
C ARG A 149 18.34 1.43 19.48
N PHE A 150 18.14 0.92 18.27
CA PHE A 150 16.96 0.20 17.85
C PHE A 150 17.34 -1.27 17.70
N GLY A 151 16.42 -2.18 18.02
CA GLY A 151 16.73 -3.61 18.05
C GLY A 151 15.56 -4.49 17.65
N ASP A 152 15.58 -5.72 18.16
CA ASP A 152 14.58 -6.74 17.83
C ASP A 152 13.18 -6.36 18.34
N ARG A 153 13.10 -5.56 19.41
CA ARG A 153 11.84 -5.01 19.93
C ARG A 153 11.16 -4.12 18.90
N GLU A 154 11.84 -3.08 18.42
CA GLU A 154 11.29 -2.16 17.43
C GLU A 154 11.04 -2.87 16.09
N THR A 155 11.88 -3.85 15.74
CA THR A 155 11.68 -4.72 14.58
C THR A 155 10.37 -5.49 14.70
N LEU A 156 10.11 -6.13 15.85
CA LEU A 156 8.86 -6.87 16.10
C LEU A 156 7.64 -5.93 16.04
N LEU A 157 7.69 -4.80 16.73
CA LEU A 157 6.61 -3.82 16.76
C LEU A 157 6.31 -3.28 15.35
N LEU A 158 7.34 -2.95 14.58
CA LEU A 158 7.18 -2.42 13.23
C LEU A 158 6.71 -3.50 12.24
N SER A 159 7.09 -4.77 12.44
CA SER A 159 6.52 -5.91 11.70
C SER A 159 5.03 -6.09 11.97
N LEU A 160 4.59 -5.88 13.21
CA LEU A 160 3.16 -5.92 13.58
C LEU A 160 2.39 -4.73 12.99
N LEU A 161 3.01 -3.54 12.94
CA LEU A 161 2.39 -2.33 12.38
C LEU A 161 2.39 -2.29 10.85
N LYS A 162 3.33 -2.97 10.19
CA LYS A 162 3.53 -3.01 8.74
C LYS A 162 2.23 -3.12 7.92
N PRO A 163 1.33 -4.10 8.16
CA PRO A 163 0.11 -4.20 7.37
C PRO A 163 -0.89 -3.06 7.63
N HIS A 164 -0.89 -2.47 8.83
CA HIS A 164 -1.76 -1.33 9.17
C HIS A 164 -1.25 -0.02 8.55
N LEU A 165 0.07 0.17 8.46
CA LEU A 165 0.67 1.29 7.74
C LEU A 165 0.37 1.22 6.23
N LEU A 166 0.43 0.02 5.65
CA LEU A 166 0.04 -0.19 4.25
C LEU A 166 -1.46 0.09 4.04
N ASN A 167 -2.31 -0.34 4.96
CA ASN A 167 -3.75 -0.05 4.95
C ASN A 167 -4.02 1.46 4.98
N ALA A 168 -3.39 2.19 5.90
CA ALA A 168 -3.53 3.64 6.01
C ALA A 168 -3.15 4.36 4.71
N HIS A 169 -2.06 3.93 4.05
CA HIS A 169 -1.68 4.46 2.74
C HIS A 169 -2.74 4.15 1.67
N GLN A 170 -3.26 2.93 1.64
CA GLN A 170 -4.30 2.55 0.67
C GLN A 170 -5.58 3.36 0.87
N LEU A 171 -6.01 3.60 2.12
CA LEU A 171 -7.15 4.47 2.42
C LEU A 171 -6.94 5.89 1.90
N ARG A 172 -5.74 6.45 2.11
CA ARG A 172 -5.38 7.77 1.59
C ARG A 172 -5.47 7.81 0.06
N VAL A 173 -4.90 6.81 -0.63
CA VAL A 173 -4.96 6.72 -2.11
C VAL A 173 -6.41 6.64 -2.59
N ILE A 174 -7.27 5.89 -1.90
CA ILE A 174 -8.70 5.80 -2.24
C ILE A 174 -9.39 7.16 -2.10
N GLN A 175 -9.09 7.91 -1.03
CA GLN A 175 -9.65 9.26 -0.83
C GLN A 175 -9.17 10.25 -1.87
N GLU A 176 -7.88 10.27 -2.19
CA GLU A 176 -7.32 11.16 -3.23
C GLU A 176 -8.01 10.95 -4.59
N VAL A 177 -8.31 9.70 -4.96
CA VAL A 177 -9.07 9.38 -6.19
C VAL A 177 -10.53 9.84 -6.09
N GLY A 178 -11.14 9.75 -4.91
CA GLY A 178 -12.52 10.21 -4.67
C GLY A 178 -12.68 11.73 -4.74
N GLU A 179 -11.67 12.50 -4.32
CA GLU A 179 -11.69 13.98 -4.32
C GLU A 179 -11.49 14.58 -5.72
N VAL A 180 -10.65 13.96 -6.57
CA VAL A 180 -10.44 14.41 -7.97
C VAL A 180 -11.67 14.13 -8.84
N GLY A 181 -12.50 13.16 -8.45
CA GLY A 181 -13.73 12.75 -9.14
C GLY A 181 -15.00 13.35 -8.56
N ALA A 182 -15.03 14.65 -8.25
CA ALA A 182 -16.20 15.37 -7.75
C ALA A 182 -17.37 15.43 -8.77
N ALA A 183 -18.01 14.28 -8.98
CA ALA A 183 -19.35 14.08 -9.50
C ALA A 183 -19.95 12.84 -8.81
N ALA A 184 -20.66 13.10 -7.72
CA ALA A 184 -21.75 12.30 -7.13
C ALA A 184 -21.48 10.92 -6.48
N ASP A 185 -20.27 10.35 -6.46
CA ASP A 185 -20.13 9.00 -5.90
C ASP A 185 -18.75 8.75 -5.26
N ALA A 186 -18.53 9.35 -4.09
CA ALA A 186 -17.27 9.37 -3.32
C ALA A 186 -16.80 7.99 -2.77
N GLY A 187 -17.39 6.89 -3.23
CA GLY A 187 -16.95 5.50 -3.01
C GLY A 187 -16.98 4.62 -4.28
N ALA A 188 -17.12 5.22 -5.46
CA ALA A 188 -17.50 4.52 -6.70
C ALA A 188 -16.37 3.91 -7.53
N HIS A 189 -15.11 4.19 -7.18
CA HIS A 189 -13.98 3.82 -8.02
C HIS A 189 -13.36 2.46 -7.65
N VAL A 190 -13.71 1.90 -6.49
CA VAL A 190 -13.15 0.63 -5.99
C VAL A 190 -14.27 -0.31 -5.52
N PRO A 191 -14.19 -1.62 -5.79
CA PRO A 191 -15.12 -2.59 -5.22
C PRO A 191 -15.11 -2.54 -3.69
N THR A 192 -16.25 -2.21 -3.09
CA THR A 192 -16.36 -1.94 -1.65
C THR A 192 -17.52 -2.70 -1.04
N PHE A 193 -17.33 -3.17 0.20
CA PHE A 193 -18.34 -3.85 1.01
C PHE A 193 -18.56 -3.09 2.31
N MET A 194 -19.81 -2.88 2.70
CA MET A 194 -20.19 -2.37 4.01
C MET A 194 -20.46 -3.51 4.98
N LEU A 195 -19.91 -3.42 6.18
CA LEU A 195 -20.18 -4.39 7.24
C LEU A 195 -20.63 -3.64 8.50
N ASP A 196 -21.82 -3.98 8.98
CA ASP A 196 -22.41 -3.46 10.23
C ASP A 196 -22.27 -4.46 11.41
N GLY A 197 -21.65 -5.62 11.16
CA GLY A 197 -21.46 -6.72 12.11
C GLY A 197 -22.72 -7.56 12.40
N LYS A 198 -23.88 -7.23 11.81
CA LYS A 198 -25.17 -7.89 12.05
C LYS A 198 -25.73 -8.54 10.78
N SER A 199 -25.48 -7.90 9.65
CA SER A 199 -25.99 -8.27 8.33
C SER A 199 -24.84 -8.82 7.48
N PRO A 200 -25.14 -9.62 6.43
CA PRO A 200 -24.15 -9.98 5.43
C PRO A 200 -23.49 -8.74 4.81
N PRO A 201 -22.20 -8.81 4.42
CA PRO A 201 -21.51 -7.69 3.78
C PRO A 201 -22.28 -7.14 2.58
N LEU A 202 -22.55 -5.83 2.56
CA LEU A 202 -23.32 -5.18 1.50
C LEU A 202 -22.38 -4.64 0.41
N PRO A 203 -22.38 -5.22 -0.81
CA PRO A 203 -21.51 -4.76 -1.90
C PRO A 203 -22.02 -3.48 -2.57
N ASN A 204 -21.11 -2.58 -2.96
CA ASN A 204 -21.39 -1.51 -3.91
C ASN A 204 -21.52 -2.03 -5.37
N ALA A 205 -21.80 -1.14 -6.34
CA ALA A 205 -21.98 -1.54 -7.73
C ALA A 205 -20.75 -2.24 -8.35
N LYS A 206 -19.54 -1.76 -8.05
CA LYS A 206 -18.27 -2.35 -8.51
C LYS A 206 -18.01 -3.73 -7.87
N ALA A 207 -18.30 -3.88 -6.58
CA ALA A 207 -18.26 -5.16 -5.88
C ALA A 207 -19.25 -6.16 -6.47
N ARG A 208 -20.48 -5.73 -6.79
CA ARG A 208 -21.42 -6.61 -7.49
C ARG A 208 -20.89 -7.07 -8.84
N ALA A 209 -20.23 -6.20 -9.61
CA ALA A 209 -19.70 -6.55 -10.92
C ALA A 209 -18.62 -7.64 -10.87
N ILE A 210 -17.70 -7.59 -9.90
CA ILE A 210 -16.66 -8.64 -9.72
C ILE A 210 -17.22 -9.94 -9.14
N MET A 211 -18.40 -9.87 -8.49
CA MET A 211 -19.11 -11.05 -7.97
C MET A 211 -19.98 -11.74 -9.03
N ILE A 212 -20.13 -11.16 -10.23
CA ILE A 212 -20.87 -11.77 -11.32
C ILE A 212 -20.22 -13.11 -11.67
N GLY A 213 -21.03 -14.16 -11.71
CA GLY A 213 -20.59 -15.52 -12.04
C GLY A 213 -20.06 -16.34 -10.86
N LEU A 214 -19.94 -15.75 -9.66
CA LEU A 214 -19.65 -16.55 -8.46
C LEU A 214 -20.86 -17.40 -8.08
N CYS A 215 -20.62 -18.67 -7.74
CA CYS A 215 -21.64 -19.54 -7.15
C CYS A 215 -21.96 -19.11 -5.71
N MET A 216 -22.98 -19.74 -5.10
CA MET A 216 -23.39 -19.40 -3.74
C MET A 216 -22.26 -19.68 -2.73
N GLU A 217 -21.60 -20.83 -2.84
CA GLU A 217 -20.49 -21.20 -1.94
C GLU A 217 -19.30 -20.23 -2.05
N GLU A 218 -18.97 -19.77 -3.26
CA GLU A 218 -17.90 -18.79 -3.47
C GLU A 218 -18.22 -17.41 -2.86
N ARG A 219 -19.49 -17.00 -2.89
CA ARG A 219 -19.93 -15.73 -2.27
C ARG A 219 -19.91 -15.83 -0.76
N ASP A 220 -20.39 -16.95 -0.21
CA ASP A 220 -20.39 -17.18 1.23
C ASP A 220 -18.94 -17.22 1.77
N ALA A 221 -18.03 -17.87 1.05
CA ALA A 221 -16.61 -17.87 1.37
C ALA A 221 -15.99 -16.46 1.33
N LEU A 222 -16.34 -15.63 0.34
CA LEU A 222 -15.90 -14.23 0.30
C LEU A 222 -16.42 -13.46 1.51
N TYR A 223 -17.71 -13.58 1.84
CA TYR A 223 -18.31 -12.87 2.98
C TYR A 223 -17.69 -13.28 4.33
N GLN A 224 -17.38 -14.57 4.50
CA GLN A 224 -16.65 -15.05 5.67
C GLN A 224 -15.26 -14.39 5.76
N GLN A 225 -14.51 -14.36 4.67
CA GLN A 225 -13.18 -13.73 4.63
C GLN A 225 -13.24 -12.22 4.92
N LEU A 226 -14.25 -11.52 4.41
CA LEU A 226 -14.48 -10.10 4.70
C LEU A 226 -14.78 -9.89 6.19
N THR A 227 -15.58 -10.76 6.79
CA THR A 227 -15.92 -10.69 8.22
C THR A 227 -14.68 -10.95 9.10
N GLU A 228 -13.86 -11.94 8.75
CA GLU A 228 -12.58 -12.21 9.43
C GLU A 228 -11.62 -11.01 9.36
N ALA A 229 -11.55 -10.34 8.21
CA ALA A 229 -10.73 -9.15 8.02
C ALA A 229 -11.27 -7.94 8.80
N ALA A 230 -12.59 -7.76 8.82
CA ALA A 230 -13.26 -6.77 9.66
C ALA A 230 -13.03 -7.01 11.15
N ASN A 231 -12.71 -8.21 11.59
CA ASN A 231 -12.40 -8.47 13.01
C ASN A 231 -10.89 -8.35 13.31
N GLY A 232 -10.07 -7.96 12.33
CA GLY A 232 -8.61 -7.87 12.49
C GLY A 232 -7.92 -9.23 12.60
N SER A 233 -8.64 -10.33 12.43
CA SER A 233 -8.12 -11.70 12.55
C SER A 233 -7.34 -12.15 11.30
N ARG A 234 -7.47 -11.42 10.18
CA ARG A 234 -6.84 -11.79 8.93
C ARG A 234 -6.53 -10.59 8.03
N HIS A 235 -5.29 -10.49 7.59
CA HIS A 235 -4.94 -9.69 6.41
C HIS A 235 -5.22 -10.54 5.16
N GLY A 236 -6.47 -10.50 4.70
CA GLY A 236 -6.98 -11.39 3.66
C GLY A 236 -6.59 -10.97 2.24
N GLN A 237 -6.51 -11.98 1.36
CA GLN A 237 -6.51 -11.79 -0.08
C GLN A 237 -7.60 -12.67 -0.68
N TRP A 238 -8.26 -12.18 -1.73
CA TRP A 238 -9.27 -12.91 -2.48
C TRP A 238 -9.08 -12.67 -3.97
N LYS A 239 -8.83 -13.74 -4.73
CA LYS A 239 -8.64 -13.72 -6.20
C LYS A 239 -7.75 -12.57 -6.71
N GLY A 240 -6.67 -12.25 -5.98
CA GLY A 240 -5.69 -11.20 -6.33
C GLY A 240 -5.98 -9.80 -5.77
N PHE A 241 -7.11 -9.62 -5.09
CA PHE A 241 -7.43 -8.43 -4.31
C PHE A 241 -6.95 -8.58 -2.87
N GLY A 242 -6.28 -7.56 -2.34
CA GLY A 242 -6.09 -7.38 -0.91
C GLY A 242 -7.26 -6.64 -0.29
N PHE A 243 -7.48 -6.86 1.01
CA PHE A 243 -8.48 -6.13 1.76
C PHE A 243 -7.87 -4.89 2.42
N CYS A 244 -8.44 -3.73 2.11
CA CYS A 244 -8.18 -2.47 2.78
C CYS A 244 -9.40 -2.12 3.64
N VAL A 245 -9.19 -2.02 4.96
CA VAL A 245 -10.24 -1.88 5.97
C VAL A 245 -10.30 -0.43 6.43
N GLU A 246 -11.45 0.20 6.28
CA GLU A 246 -11.79 1.51 6.82
C GLU A 246 -12.70 1.32 8.04
N ARG A 247 -12.30 1.83 9.20
CA ARG A 247 -13.13 1.86 10.40
C ARG A 247 -13.98 3.13 10.40
N LEU A 248 -15.28 2.95 10.52
CA LEU A 248 -16.22 4.06 10.59
C LEU A 248 -16.48 4.41 12.06
N ALA A 249 -15.87 5.49 12.51
CA ALA A 249 -16.20 6.10 13.79
C ALA A 249 -17.54 6.86 13.67
N ALA A 250 -18.41 6.71 14.67
CA ALA A 250 -19.46 7.69 14.91
C ALA A 250 -18.82 8.88 15.64
N PRO A 251 -19.21 10.15 15.36
CA PRO A 251 -18.67 11.31 16.07
C PRO A 251 -18.77 11.20 17.60
N ASP A 252 -19.79 10.51 18.14
CA ASP A 252 -20.07 10.39 19.58
C ASP A 252 -20.58 8.99 19.99
N GLY A 253 -20.13 7.88 19.38
CA GLY A 253 -20.70 6.55 19.68
C GLY A 253 -19.85 5.34 19.26
N PRO A 254 -20.29 4.10 19.56
CA PRO A 254 -19.57 2.89 19.15
C PRO A 254 -19.48 2.81 17.61
N ALA A 255 -18.42 2.16 17.11
CA ALA A 255 -18.16 2.01 15.69
C ALA A 255 -19.43 1.57 14.93
N LEU A 256 -19.82 2.35 13.91
CA LEU A 256 -21.02 2.10 13.09
C LEU A 256 -20.83 0.91 12.13
N GLY A 257 -19.60 0.43 12.00
CA GLY A 257 -19.22 -0.66 11.11
C GLY A 257 -17.83 -0.46 10.52
N CYS A 258 -17.54 -1.17 9.44
CA CYS A 258 -16.36 -0.93 8.62
C CYS A 258 -16.68 -1.02 7.13
N ARG A 259 -15.90 -0.31 6.32
CA ARG A 259 -15.84 -0.54 4.87
C ARG A 259 -14.65 -1.43 4.57
N ILE A 260 -14.83 -2.38 3.67
CA ILE A 260 -13.70 -3.13 3.10
C ILE A 260 -13.63 -2.83 1.61
N HIS A 261 -12.53 -2.23 1.20
CA HIS A 261 -12.19 -1.97 -0.18
C HIS A 261 -11.29 -3.10 -0.71
N LEU A 262 -11.62 -3.63 -1.89
CA LEU A 262 -10.80 -4.60 -2.57
C LEU A 262 -9.78 -3.90 -3.46
N ILE A 263 -8.51 -4.03 -3.13
CA ILE A 263 -7.40 -3.36 -3.81
C ILE A 263 -6.55 -4.38 -4.54
N ALA A 264 -6.42 -4.24 -5.86
CA ALA A 264 -5.53 -5.10 -6.64
C ALA A 264 -4.07 -4.90 -6.22
N ARG A 265 -3.33 -5.97 -5.91
CA ARG A 265 -1.98 -5.86 -5.32
C ARG A 265 -0.82 -5.68 -6.31
N GLY A 266 -1.11 -5.53 -7.61
CA GLY A 266 -0.06 -5.31 -8.59
C GLY A 266 -0.58 -4.96 -9.97
N VAL A 267 0.07 -3.96 -10.59
CA VAL A 267 -0.17 -3.53 -11.97
C VAL A 267 -0.08 -4.74 -12.91
N GLY A 268 -1.05 -4.86 -13.81
CA GLY A 268 -1.11 -5.96 -14.78
C GLY A 268 -1.60 -7.30 -14.22
N SER A 269 -1.99 -7.38 -12.95
CA SER A 269 -2.73 -8.54 -12.43
C SER A 269 -4.17 -8.56 -12.95
N SER A 270 -4.82 -9.74 -12.92
CA SER A 270 -6.24 -9.86 -13.31
C SER A 270 -7.13 -8.91 -12.50
N ALA A 271 -6.95 -8.87 -11.17
CA ALA A 271 -7.65 -7.97 -10.28
C ALA A 271 -7.45 -6.49 -10.66
N TRP A 272 -6.23 -6.12 -11.06
CA TRP A 272 -5.91 -4.75 -11.46
C TRP A 272 -6.62 -4.36 -12.76
N PHE A 273 -6.66 -5.24 -13.77
CA PHE A 273 -7.43 -4.97 -14.98
C PHE A 273 -8.93 -4.84 -14.70
N GLN A 274 -9.48 -5.69 -13.83
CA GLN A 274 -10.90 -5.60 -13.43
C GLN A 274 -11.20 -4.25 -12.77
N GLN A 275 -10.34 -3.82 -11.86
CA GLN A 275 -10.49 -2.55 -11.16
C GLN A 275 -10.35 -1.35 -12.10
N GLN A 276 -9.35 -1.36 -12.98
CA GLN A 276 -9.01 -0.20 -13.79
C GLN A 276 -9.82 -0.07 -15.09
N PHE A 277 -10.15 -1.19 -15.74
CA PHE A 277 -10.82 -1.16 -17.05
C PHE A 277 -12.22 -1.80 -17.04
N GLY A 278 -12.72 -2.21 -15.86
CA GLY A 278 -14.05 -2.83 -15.74
C GLY A 278 -14.21 -4.11 -16.55
N VAL A 279 -13.11 -4.82 -16.81
CA VAL A 279 -13.16 -6.13 -17.46
C VAL A 279 -13.73 -7.18 -16.49
N THR A 280 -14.29 -8.25 -17.03
CA THR A 280 -14.78 -9.38 -16.22
C THR A 280 -13.63 -10.16 -15.61
N VAL A 281 -13.92 -11.03 -14.65
CA VAL A 281 -12.92 -11.94 -14.03
C VAL A 281 -12.14 -12.70 -15.10
N ARG A 282 -12.85 -13.32 -16.05
CA ARG A 282 -12.23 -14.11 -17.12
C ARG A 282 -11.41 -13.25 -18.09
N GLU A 283 -11.92 -12.07 -18.45
CA GLU A 283 -11.16 -11.14 -19.30
C GLU A 283 -9.89 -10.64 -18.59
N GLY A 284 -9.94 -10.38 -17.28
CA GLY A 284 -8.76 -10.02 -16.49
C GLY A 284 -7.71 -11.13 -16.44
N GLU A 285 -8.13 -12.40 -16.34
CA GLU A 285 -7.21 -13.55 -16.45
C GLU A 285 -6.54 -13.59 -17.82
N VAL A 286 -7.31 -13.39 -18.90
CA VAL A 286 -6.77 -13.30 -20.26
C VAL A 286 -5.77 -12.13 -20.37
N CYS A 287 -6.11 -10.92 -19.91
CA CYS A 287 -5.20 -9.77 -19.90
C CYS A 287 -3.88 -10.08 -19.19
N HIS A 288 -3.95 -10.71 -18.02
CA HIS A 288 -2.76 -11.07 -17.25
C HIS A 288 -1.84 -12.03 -18.01
N LEU A 289 -2.39 -13.03 -18.70
CA LEU A 289 -1.60 -13.95 -19.51
C LEU A 289 -1.09 -13.30 -20.81
N MET A 290 -1.82 -12.33 -21.37
CA MET A 290 -1.34 -11.52 -22.49
C MET A 290 -0.10 -10.72 -22.12
N LEU A 291 -0.07 -10.11 -20.93
CA LEU A 291 1.11 -9.39 -20.42
C LEU A 291 2.31 -10.32 -20.17
N LYS A 292 2.06 -11.61 -19.90
CA LYS A 292 3.11 -12.64 -19.83
C LYS A 292 3.63 -13.08 -21.20
N GLY A 293 3.18 -12.46 -22.29
CA GLY A 293 3.61 -12.78 -23.65
C GLY A 293 3.02 -14.08 -24.21
N MET A 294 2.04 -14.69 -23.53
CA MET A 294 1.41 -15.92 -24.02
C MET A 294 0.60 -15.63 -25.27
N SER A 295 0.58 -16.54 -26.24
CA SER A 295 -0.30 -16.49 -27.42
C SER A 295 -1.73 -16.94 -27.10
N ASP A 296 -2.69 -16.62 -27.98
CA ASP A 296 -4.10 -17.04 -27.81
C ASP A 296 -4.25 -18.56 -27.63
N LYS A 297 -3.42 -19.36 -28.32
CA LYS A 297 -3.41 -20.82 -28.17
C LYS A 297 -2.91 -21.25 -26.79
N GLN A 298 -1.84 -20.60 -26.30
CA GLN A 298 -1.31 -20.90 -24.97
C GLN A 298 -2.27 -20.45 -23.86
N ILE A 299 -2.97 -19.33 -24.04
CA ILE A 299 -4.01 -18.86 -23.12
C ILE A 299 -5.20 -19.82 -23.10
N ALA A 300 -5.63 -20.29 -24.28
CA ALA A 300 -6.71 -21.27 -24.40
C ALA A 300 -6.40 -22.55 -23.62
N LEU A 301 -5.17 -23.06 -23.74
CA LEU A 301 -4.71 -24.20 -22.96
C LEU A 301 -4.66 -23.88 -21.46
N ALA A 302 -4.09 -22.74 -21.07
CA ALA A 302 -3.91 -22.36 -19.67
C ALA A 302 -5.23 -22.16 -18.91
N LEU A 303 -6.28 -21.68 -19.59
CA LEU A 303 -7.59 -21.41 -19.00
C LEU A 303 -8.64 -22.50 -19.29
N ASN A 304 -8.24 -23.58 -19.96
CA ASN A 304 -9.13 -24.64 -20.44
C ASN A 304 -10.33 -24.10 -21.24
N MET A 305 -10.04 -23.29 -22.26
CA MET A 305 -11.01 -22.64 -23.13
C MET A 305 -10.74 -22.97 -24.59
N SER A 306 -11.73 -22.79 -25.46
CA SER A 306 -11.47 -22.87 -26.90
C SER A 306 -10.64 -21.68 -27.38
N TYR A 307 -9.79 -21.90 -28.39
CA TYR A 307 -9.02 -20.84 -29.05
C TYR A 307 -9.92 -19.69 -29.55
N TRP A 308 -11.08 -20.00 -30.11
CA TRP A 308 -12.05 -19.01 -30.58
C TRP A 308 -12.62 -18.18 -29.44
N THR A 309 -12.92 -18.80 -28.30
CA THR A 309 -13.40 -18.08 -27.11
C THR A 309 -12.37 -17.08 -26.60
N VAL A 310 -11.09 -17.47 -26.58
CA VAL A 310 -9.99 -16.54 -26.22
C VAL A 310 -9.93 -15.36 -27.18
N ARG A 311 -10.02 -15.59 -28.49
CA ARG A 311 -10.04 -14.50 -29.48
C ARG A 311 -11.21 -13.54 -29.27
N THR A 312 -12.39 -14.06 -28.95
CA THR A 312 -13.56 -13.23 -28.61
C THR A 312 -13.27 -12.37 -27.37
N HIS A 313 -12.71 -12.96 -26.31
CA HIS A 313 -12.30 -12.19 -25.13
C HIS A 313 -11.27 -11.12 -25.47
N VAL A 314 -10.23 -11.44 -26.26
CA VAL A 314 -9.22 -10.46 -26.68
C VAL A 314 -9.85 -9.27 -27.41
N GLY A 315 -10.81 -9.51 -28.31
CA GLY A 315 -11.55 -8.45 -28.99
C GLY A 315 -12.35 -7.56 -28.02
N HIS A 316 -13.06 -8.16 -27.06
CA HIS A 316 -13.81 -7.42 -26.05
C HIS A 316 -12.88 -6.62 -25.11
N ILE A 317 -11.76 -7.23 -24.71
CA ILE A 317 -10.74 -6.61 -23.87
C ILE A 317 -10.19 -5.36 -24.56
N MET A 318 -9.76 -5.49 -25.80
CA MET A 318 -9.21 -4.36 -26.57
C MET A 318 -10.22 -3.22 -26.68
N LYS A 319 -11.50 -3.53 -26.91
CA LYS A 319 -12.58 -2.54 -26.93
C LYS A 319 -12.80 -1.87 -25.57
N LYS A 320 -12.75 -2.62 -24.47
CA LYS A 320 -12.94 -2.08 -23.11
C LYS A 320 -11.77 -1.23 -22.63
N ILE A 321 -10.54 -1.64 -22.97
CA ILE A 321 -9.31 -0.90 -22.64
C ILE A 321 -9.16 0.32 -23.56
N GLY A 322 -9.76 0.29 -24.75
CA GLY A 322 -9.69 1.38 -25.73
C GLY A 322 -8.42 1.33 -26.58
N VAL A 323 -7.91 0.13 -26.89
CA VAL A 323 -6.68 -0.06 -27.68
C VAL A 323 -6.94 -0.81 -28.98
N GLU A 324 -6.16 -0.49 -30.02
CA GLU A 324 -6.31 -1.06 -31.35
C GLU A 324 -5.47 -2.31 -31.59
N SER A 325 -4.52 -2.62 -30.70
CA SER A 325 -3.68 -3.81 -30.82
C SER A 325 -3.45 -4.53 -29.49
N ARG A 326 -3.20 -5.83 -29.57
CA ARG A 326 -2.79 -6.67 -28.42
C ARG A 326 -1.56 -6.09 -27.70
N SER A 327 -0.56 -5.67 -28.45
CA SER A 327 0.69 -5.10 -27.91
C SER A 327 0.44 -3.80 -27.14
N ALA A 328 -0.55 -3.01 -27.55
CA ALA A 328 -0.91 -1.76 -26.87
C ALA A 328 -1.53 -1.99 -25.48
N ILE A 329 -1.99 -3.19 -25.13
CA ILE A 329 -2.46 -3.49 -23.76
C ILE A 329 -1.32 -3.36 -22.74
N GLY A 330 -0.10 -3.73 -23.12
CA GLY A 330 1.08 -3.53 -22.27
C GLY A 330 1.34 -2.06 -21.99
N LEU A 331 1.27 -1.23 -23.04
CA LEU A 331 1.46 0.22 -22.92
C LEU A 331 0.34 0.85 -22.06
N ALA A 332 -0.92 0.52 -22.34
CA ALA A 332 -2.06 0.98 -21.54
C ALA A 332 -1.94 0.56 -20.06
N ALA A 333 -1.42 -0.64 -19.79
CA ALA A 333 -1.16 -1.07 -18.42
C ALA A 333 -0.06 -0.24 -17.73
N LEU A 334 1.00 0.13 -18.47
CA LEU A 334 2.08 0.97 -17.94
C LEU A 334 1.60 2.40 -17.67
N GLU A 335 0.86 2.99 -18.61
CA GLU A 335 0.28 4.33 -18.53
C GLU A 335 -0.71 4.44 -17.37
N ALA A 336 -1.70 3.54 -17.32
CA ALA A 336 -2.73 3.56 -16.28
C ALA A 336 -2.21 3.14 -14.89
N GLY A 337 -1.05 2.48 -14.81
CA GLY A 337 -0.36 2.23 -13.54
C GLY A 337 0.46 3.42 -13.03
N GLY A 338 0.51 4.55 -13.75
CA GLY A 338 1.26 5.75 -13.37
C GLY A 338 2.69 5.86 -13.92
N SER A 339 2.96 5.45 -15.17
CA SER A 339 4.22 5.78 -15.86
C SER A 339 3.97 6.61 -17.12
N LEU A 340 4.79 7.67 -17.28
CA LEU A 340 4.91 8.63 -18.40
C LEU A 340 4.27 10.02 -18.26
N LYS A 341 4.16 10.57 -17.05
CA LYS A 341 4.22 12.04 -16.90
C LYS A 341 5.09 12.46 -15.74
#